data_AF-S8CN14-F1
#
_entry.id   AF-S8CN14-F1
#
_cell.length_a   1.000
_cell.length_b   1.000
_cell.length_c   1.000
_cell.angle_alpha   90.00
_cell.angle_beta   90.00
_cell.angle_gamma   90.00
#
_symmetry.space_group_name_H-M   'P 1'
#
loop_
_entity.id
_entity.type
_entity.pdbx_description
1 polymer ?
#
loop_
_entity_poly.entity_id
_entity_poly.type
_entity_poly.pdbx_seq_one_letter_code
_entity_poly.pdbx_strand_id
1 'polypeptide(L)'
;GRFFGSAADRRCWNCGAEAFLFCGACRSVQPAGASSSVDYFQIFGMRREYRIELGELERRYKDWQKKLHPDLVHSKSQREREYAAEQSARVIEAYRTLADHLSRATYILKLAGVAVDEEERITDPQLLAEIMELREAVDEADDEASLTKIQADQLQDKFEGCSSSFERAYEDDEYEEALGSVRRMTYYKRAGEEILKKL
;
A
#
# COMPACT_ATOMS: atom_id res chain seq x y z
N GLY A 1 20.05 12.63 0.45
CA GLY A 1 19.84 14.00 0.97
C GLY A 1 18.74 13.98 2.01
N ARG A 2 18.81 14.83 3.03
CA ARG A 2 17.86 14.90 4.15
C ARG A 2 16.49 15.37 3.66
N PHE A 3 15.46 14.52 3.75
CA PHE A 3 14.07 14.92 3.57
C PHE A 3 13.40 14.98 4.95
N PHE A 4 13.49 16.15 5.59
CA PHE A 4 12.63 16.48 6.74
C PHE A 4 11.37 17.13 6.20
N GLY A 5 10.25 16.41 6.25
CA GLY A 5 8.92 17.01 6.12
C GLY A 5 8.68 18.03 7.23
N SER A 6 8.02 19.14 6.87
CA SER A 6 7.72 20.32 7.69
C SER A 6 7.33 20.01 9.14
N ALA A 7 7.93 20.75 10.07
CA ALA A 7 7.80 20.64 11.52
C ALA A 7 6.50 21.25 12.08
N ALA A 8 5.33 20.83 11.57
CA ALA A 8 4.05 21.22 12.15
C ALA A 8 3.70 20.30 13.33
N ASP A 9 4.01 20.79 14.54
CA ASP A 9 3.56 20.37 15.86
C ASP A 9 3.74 18.89 16.26
N ARG A 10 5.00 18.45 16.30
CA ARG A 10 5.41 17.20 16.96
C ARG A 10 5.36 17.28 18.49
N ARG A 11 4.56 18.16 19.10
CA ARG A 11 4.50 18.26 20.57
C ARG A 11 3.42 17.35 21.12
N CYS A 12 3.77 16.65 22.19
CA CYS A 12 2.86 15.76 22.86
C CYS A 12 1.71 16.54 23.50
N TRP A 13 0.47 16.17 23.19
CA TRP A 13 -0.71 16.84 23.77
C TRP A 13 -0.79 16.72 25.29
N ASN A 14 -0.12 15.72 25.88
CA ASN A 14 -0.16 15.46 27.31
C ASN A 14 1.04 16.07 28.07
N CYS A 15 2.27 15.95 27.55
CA CYS A 15 3.48 16.39 28.26
C CYS A 15 4.34 17.44 27.52
N GLY A 16 3.97 17.84 26.31
CA GLY A 16 4.70 18.85 25.52
C GLY A 16 6.03 18.39 24.91
N ALA A 17 6.54 17.19 25.25
CA ALA A 17 7.75 16.62 24.66
C ALA A 17 7.57 16.30 23.16
N GLU A 18 8.66 16.13 22.42
CA GLU A 18 8.57 15.69 21.02
C GLU A 18 7.93 14.29 20.93
N ALA A 19 6.93 14.15 20.07
CA ALA A 19 6.17 12.94 19.85
C ALA A 19 5.69 12.86 18.40
N PHE A 20 5.52 11.62 17.92
CA PHE A 20 4.98 11.32 16.61
C PHE A 20 3.60 10.66 16.78
N LEU A 21 3.42 9.38 16.43
CA LEU A 21 2.18 8.63 16.73
C LEU A 21 2.03 8.30 18.23
N PHE A 22 3.16 8.17 18.92
CA PHE A 22 3.25 7.76 20.32
C PHE A 22 4.32 8.60 21.01
N CYS A 23 4.05 9.05 22.24
CA CYS A 23 5.02 9.81 23.02
C CYS A 23 5.94 8.88 23.81
N GLY A 24 7.25 8.93 23.56
CA GLY A 24 8.23 8.15 24.32
C GLY A 24 8.35 8.55 25.80
N ALA A 25 8.03 9.80 26.14
CA ALA A 25 8.17 10.33 27.50
C ALA A 25 7.00 9.95 28.42
N CYS A 26 5.77 10.23 28.02
CA CYS A 26 4.57 9.99 28.85
C CYS A 26 3.69 8.83 28.37
N ARG A 27 4.08 8.14 27.29
CA ARG A 27 3.37 6.98 26.71
C ARG A 27 1.93 7.25 26.24
N SER A 28 1.56 8.52 26.06
CA SER A 28 0.27 8.85 25.45
C SER A 28 0.31 8.63 23.94
N VAL A 29 -0.80 8.13 23.39
CA VAL A 29 -1.03 8.09 21.93
C VAL A 29 -1.37 9.49 21.44
N GLN A 30 -0.78 9.91 20.33
CA GLN A 30 -1.00 11.23 19.77
C GLN A 30 -2.15 11.22 18.74
N PRO A 31 -2.91 12.32 18.59
CA PRO A 31 -4.00 12.40 17.62
C PRO A 31 -3.49 12.29 16.17
N ALA A 32 -4.28 11.66 15.28
CA ALA A 32 -3.90 11.49 13.87
C ALA A 32 -3.76 12.84 13.13
N GLY A 33 -4.57 13.83 13.49
CA GLY A 33 -4.57 15.17 12.89
C GLY A 33 -3.23 15.92 12.99
N ALA A 34 -2.48 15.73 14.08
CA ALA A 34 -1.13 16.30 14.25
C ALA A 34 -0.10 15.69 13.29
N SER A 35 -0.43 14.56 12.65
CA SER A 35 0.43 13.85 11.70
C SER A 35 -0.22 13.76 10.32
N SER A 36 -1.23 14.57 9.99
CA SER A 36 -2.02 14.45 8.76
C SER A 36 -1.20 14.60 7.47
N SER A 37 -0.08 15.33 7.50
CA SER A 37 0.84 15.49 6.36
C SER A 37 1.87 14.35 6.21
N VAL A 38 1.80 13.32 7.05
CA VAL A 38 2.80 12.26 7.11
C VAL A 38 2.39 11.08 6.22
N ASP A 39 3.28 10.70 5.30
CA ASP A 39 3.03 9.59 4.38
C ASP A 39 3.28 8.21 5.05
N TYR A 40 2.87 7.14 4.37
CA TYR A 40 2.95 5.77 4.90
C TYR A 40 4.40 5.29 5.06
N PHE A 41 5.32 5.70 4.18
CA PHE A 41 6.74 5.37 4.33
C PHE A 41 7.32 6.03 5.58
N GLN A 42 6.95 7.29 5.85
CA GLN A 42 7.37 8.02 7.04
C GLN A 42 6.83 7.40 8.34
N ILE A 43 5.61 6.84 8.34
CA ILE A 43 5.07 6.09 9.51
C ILE A 43 6.01 4.95 9.91
N PHE A 44 6.57 4.25 8.91
CA PHE A 44 7.52 3.17 9.14
C PHE A 44 8.98 3.64 9.08
N GLY A 45 9.28 4.93 8.96
CA GLY A 45 10.66 5.41 8.83
C GLY A 45 11.42 4.76 7.66
N MET A 46 10.72 4.51 6.55
CA MET A 46 11.23 3.92 5.33
C MET A 46 11.47 4.99 4.27
N ARG A 47 12.34 4.69 3.30
CA ARG A 47 12.49 5.51 2.10
C ARG A 47 11.30 5.27 1.18
N ARG A 48 10.94 6.28 0.39
CA ARG A 48 9.86 6.23 -0.60
C ARG A 48 10.34 5.50 -1.86
N GLU A 49 10.51 4.19 -1.73
CA GLU A 49 11.01 3.30 -2.78
C GLU A 49 9.93 2.27 -3.13
N TYR A 50 9.87 1.87 -4.40
CA TYR A 50 8.93 0.82 -4.81
C TYR A 50 9.34 -0.54 -4.26
N ARG A 51 10.61 -0.94 -4.42
CA ARG A 51 11.14 -2.11 -3.74
C ARG A 51 11.41 -1.80 -2.27
N ILE A 52 10.73 -2.55 -1.40
CA ILE A 52 10.95 -2.52 0.04
C ILE A 52 11.17 -3.93 0.57
N GLU A 53 11.89 -4.04 1.68
CA GLU A 53 12.06 -5.31 2.38
C GLU A 53 10.82 -5.57 3.26
N LEU A 54 10.03 -6.58 2.89
CA LEU A 54 8.75 -6.88 3.54
C LEU A 54 8.94 -7.33 4.99
N GLY A 55 10.04 -8.01 5.33
CA GLY A 55 10.36 -8.40 6.70
C GLY A 55 10.56 -7.18 7.61
N GLU A 56 11.22 -6.14 7.11
CA GLU A 56 11.44 -4.89 7.81
C GLU A 56 10.12 -4.13 8.00
N LEU A 57 9.28 -4.07 6.96
CA LEU A 57 7.94 -3.49 7.05
C LEU A 57 7.10 -4.20 8.13
N GLU A 58 7.06 -5.54 8.09
CA GLU A 58 6.30 -6.34 9.05
C GLU A 58 6.81 -6.16 10.49
N ARG A 59 8.13 -6.15 10.69
CA ARG A 59 8.73 -5.89 12.00
C ARG A 59 8.29 -4.55 12.56
N ARG A 60 8.36 -3.49 11.76
CA ARG A 60 7.95 -2.14 12.18
C ARG A 60 6.45 -2.03 12.42
N TYR A 61 5.63 -2.70 11.61
CA TYR A 61 4.19 -2.84 11.85
C TYR A 61 3.91 -3.48 13.21
N LYS A 62 4.55 -4.61 13.54
CA LYS A 62 4.43 -5.27 14.84
C LYS A 62 4.85 -4.35 15.99
N ASP A 63 5.92 -3.56 15.81
CA ASP A 63 6.37 -2.60 16.81
C ASP A 63 5.38 -1.45 17.05
N TRP A 64 4.62 -1.04 16.04
CA TRP A 64 3.52 -0.10 16.19
C TRP A 64 2.30 -0.72 16.87
N GLN A 65 1.91 -1.93 16.48
CA GLN A 65 0.79 -2.64 17.09
C GLN A 65 1.00 -2.82 18.61
N LYS A 66 2.21 -3.14 19.06
CA LYS A 66 2.57 -3.19 20.49
C LYS A 66 2.41 -1.88 21.27
N LYS A 67 2.21 -0.73 20.59
CA LYS A 67 2.03 0.59 21.21
C LYS A 67 0.61 1.12 21.07
N LEU A 68 -0.10 0.72 20.01
CA LEU A 68 -1.37 1.32 19.59
C LEU A 68 -2.56 0.36 19.70
N HIS A 69 -2.34 -0.92 20.02
CA HIS A 69 -3.42 -1.90 20.10
C HIS A 69 -4.50 -1.48 21.12
N PRO A 70 -5.80 -1.55 20.77
CA PRO A 70 -6.90 -1.16 21.67
C PRO A 70 -6.85 -1.82 23.05
N ASP A 71 -6.41 -3.07 23.13
CA ASP A 71 -6.25 -3.80 24.39
C ASP A 71 -5.25 -3.15 25.36
N LEU A 72 -4.31 -2.34 24.88
CA LEU A 72 -3.33 -1.65 25.72
C LEU A 72 -3.90 -0.37 26.34
N VAL A 73 -4.98 0.16 25.77
CA VAL A 73 -5.61 1.41 26.19
C VAL A 73 -7.04 1.22 26.74
N HIS A 74 -7.50 -0.02 26.87
CA HIS A 74 -8.84 -0.34 27.39
C HIS A 74 -9.14 0.24 28.79
N SER A 75 -8.11 0.55 29.58
CA SER A 75 -8.21 1.16 30.92
C SER A 75 -7.92 2.67 30.91
N LYS A 76 -7.57 3.24 29.76
CA LYS A 76 -7.25 4.67 29.58
C LYS A 76 -8.50 5.52 29.42
N SER A 77 -8.29 6.84 29.38
CA SER A 77 -9.35 7.81 29.10
C SER A 77 -9.99 7.58 27.73
N GLN A 78 -11.25 8.00 27.57
CA GLN A 78 -11.97 7.88 26.29
C GLN A 78 -11.18 8.51 25.13
N ARG A 79 -10.62 9.70 25.37
CA ARG A 79 -9.76 10.43 24.42
C ARG A 79 -8.55 9.62 23.96
N GLU A 80 -7.86 8.94 24.89
CA GLU A 80 -6.71 8.10 24.53
C GLU A 80 -7.11 6.85 23.75
N ARG A 81 -8.29 6.27 24.04
CA ARG A 81 -8.83 5.14 23.29
C ARG A 81 -9.17 5.52 21.85
N GLU A 82 -9.78 6.69 21.65
CA GLU A 82 -10.07 7.24 20.32
C GLU A 82 -8.78 7.45 19.53
N TYR A 83 -7.77 8.11 20.11
CA TYR A 83 -6.49 8.32 19.43
C TYR A 83 -5.76 7.01 19.11
N ALA A 84 -5.83 6.00 19.98
CA ALA A 84 -5.27 4.68 19.71
C ALA A 84 -6.00 3.98 18.56
N ALA A 85 -7.33 4.03 18.52
CA ALA A 85 -8.12 3.44 17.44
C ALA A 85 -7.79 4.09 16.10
N GLU A 86 -7.78 5.43 16.03
CA GLU A 86 -7.43 6.18 14.82
C GLU A 86 -6.02 5.85 14.32
N GLN A 87 -5.02 5.90 15.21
CA GLN A 87 -3.63 5.65 14.81
C GLN A 87 -3.39 4.18 14.45
N SER A 88 -4.04 3.24 15.15
CA SER A 88 -3.96 1.81 14.82
C SER A 88 -4.55 1.55 13.43
N ALA A 89 -5.74 2.09 13.13
CA ALA A 89 -6.37 1.98 11.82
C ALA A 89 -5.44 2.53 10.72
N ARG A 90 -4.86 3.72 10.95
CA ARG A 90 -3.92 4.34 10.01
C ARG A 90 -2.65 3.51 9.79
N VAL A 91 -2.08 2.92 10.83
CA VAL A 91 -0.90 2.02 10.72
C VAL A 91 -1.26 0.74 9.97
N ILE A 92 -2.45 0.18 10.20
CA ILE A 92 -2.94 -1.01 9.48
C ILE A 92 -3.12 -0.69 7.99
N GLU A 93 -3.73 0.45 7.68
CA GLU A 93 -3.89 0.90 6.29
C GLU A 93 -2.53 1.10 5.62
N ALA A 94 -1.62 1.84 6.26
CA ALA A 94 -0.26 2.04 5.77
C ALA A 94 0.47 0.72 5.52
N TYR A 95 0.36 -0.24 6.45
CA TYR A 95 0.96 -1.56 6.28
C TYR A 95 0.36 -2.31 5.08
N ARG A 96 -0.97 -2.36 4.96
CA ARG A 96 -1.65 -3.05 3.86
C ARG A 96 -1.29 -2.43 2.51
N THR A 97 -1.31 -1.10 2.42
CA THR A 97 -0.95 -0.37 1.19
C THR A 97 0.50 -0.63 0.81
N LEU A 98 1.43 -0.57 1.76
CA LEU A 98 2.84 -0.81 1.45
C LEU A 98 3.17 -2.29 1.28
N ALA A 99 2.42 -3.23 1.82
CA ALA A 99 2.71 -4.66 1.65
C ALA A 99 2.33 -5.18 0.25
N ASP A 100 1.22 -4.69 -0.32
CA ASP A 100 0.73 -5.07 -1.65
C ASP A 100 1.43 -4.26 -2.76
N HIS A 101 1.98 -4.94 -3.77
CA HIS A 101 2.74 -4.32 -4.86
C HIS A 101 1.92 -3.27 -5.64
N LEU A 102 0.67 -3.60 -5.98
CA LEU A 102 -0.20 -2.70 -6.73
C LEU A 102 -0.57 -1.47 -5.89
N SER A 103 -1.04 -1.69 -4.66
CA SER A 103 -1.41 -0.62 -3.75
C SER A 103 -0.23 0.31 -3.44
N ARG A 104 0.98 -0.25 -3.32
CA ARG A 104 2.21 0.52 -3.14
C ARG A 104 2.54 1.36 -4.37
N ALA A 105 2.45 0.79 -5.56
CA ALA A 105 2.68 1.52 -6.82
C ALA A 105 1.69 2.69 -6.97
N THR A 106 0.40 2.42 -6.78
CA THR A 106 -0.66 3.45 -6.79
C THR A 106 -0.41 4.55 -5.76
N TYR A 107 -0.01 4.18 -4.55
CA TYR A 107 0.29 5.13 -3.49
C TYR A 107 1.50 6.01 -3.81
N ILE A 108 2.57 5.43 -4.38
CA ILE A 108 3.75 6.17 -4.82
C ILE A 108 3.40 7.19 -5.90
N LEU A 109 2.61 6.81 -6.92
CA LEU A 109 2.15 7.73 -7.96
C LEU A 109 1.30 8.87 -7.38
N LYS A 110 0.42 8.56 -6.43
CA LYS A 110 -0.37 9.57 -5.72
C LYS A 110 0.52 10.57 -4.97
N LEU A 111 1.61 10.12 -4.35
CA LEU A 111 2.59 11.01 -3.70
C LEU A 111 3.36 11.87 -4.70
N ALA A 112 3.55 11.40 -5.94
CA ALA A 112 4.13 12.16 -7.04
C ALA A 112 3.14 13.15 -7.69
N GLY A 113 1.87 13.18 -7.23
CA GLY A 113 0.83 14.05 -7.77
C GLY A 113 0.14 13.52 -9.02
N VAL A 114 0.38 12.25 -9.37
CA VAL A 114 -0.26 11.57 -10.51
C VAL A 114 -1.59 10.97 -10.03
N ALA A 115 -2.68 11.35 -10.69
CA ALA A 115 -3.99 10.77 -10.43
C ALA A 115 -4.05 9.36 -11.03
N VAL A 116 -4.33 8.37 -10.19
CA VAL A 116 -4.62 7.00 -10.61
C VAL A 116 -6.12 6.80 -10.51
N ASP A 117 -6.80 6.69 -11.64
CA ASP A 117 -8.20 6.30 -11.70
C ASP A 117 -8.28 4.80 -11.97
N GLU A 118 -8.69 4.04 -10.96
CA GLU A 118 -8.83 2.57 -11.04
C GLU A 118 -10.05 2.13 -11.86
N GLU A 119 -10.97 3.04 -12.15
CA GLU A 119 -12.17 2.81 -12.96
C GLU A 119 -12.01 3.33 -14.40
N GLU A 120 -10.86 3.93 -14.71
CA GLU A 120 -10.59 4.46 -16.04
C GLU A 120 -10.67 3.36 -17.09
N ARG A 121 -11.38 3.66 -18.18
CA ARG A 121 -11.52 2.72 -19.28
C ARG A 121 -10.16 2.48 -19.92
N ILE A 122 -9.76 1.21 -19.97
CA ILE A 122 -8.56 0.78 -20.69
C ILE A 122 -8.77 1.04 -22.18
N THR A 123 -7.94 1.90 -22.75
CA THR A 123 -7.97 2.29 -24.17
C THR A 123 -6.76 1.80 -24.96
N ASP A 124 -5.71 1.33 -24.27
CA ASP A 124 -4.51 0.77 -24.88
C ASP A 124 -4.85 -0.53 -25.65
N PRO A 125 -4.71 -0.55 -26.99
CA PRO A 125 -5.04 -1.72 -27.80
C PRO A 125 -4.22 -2.96 -27.46
N GLN A 126 -2.96 -2.80 -27.04
CA GLN A 126 -2.11 -3.92 -26.66
C GLN A 126 -2.63 -4.56 -25.37
N LEU A 127 -2.92 -3.73 -24.37
CA LEU A 127 -3.52 -4.19 -23.13
C LEU A 127 -4.90 -4.82 -23.35
N LEU A 128 -5.72 -4.24 -24.23
CA LEU A 128 -7.02 -4.83 -24.58
C LEU A 128 -6.89 -6.23 -25.21
N ALA A 129 -5.91 -6.44 -26.10
CA ALA A 129 -5.66 -7.75 -26.67
C ALA A 129 -5.23 -8.76 -25.58
N GLU A 130 -4.28 -8.38 -24.72
CA GLU A 130 -3.85 -9.24 -23.60
C GLU A 130 -4.98 -9.58 -22.63
N ILE A 131 -5.89 -8.63 -22.39
CA ILE A 131 -7.10 -8.80 -21.58
C ILE A 131 -7.99 -9.86 -22.19
N MET A 132 -8.25 -9.76 -23.49
CA MET A 132 -9.11 -10.69 -24.22
C MET A 132 -8.52 -12.10 -24.23
N GLU A 133 -7.23 -12.25 -24.56
CA GLU A 133 -6.53 -13.54 -24.55
C GLU A 133 -6.61 -14.23 -23.18
N LEU A 134 -6.40 -13.48 -22.10
CA LEU A 134 -6.50 -14.02 -20.75
C LEU A 134 -7.93 -14.47 -20.41
N ARG A 135 -8.95 -13.69 -20.81
CA ARG A 135 -10.35 -14.05 -20.58
C ARG A 135 -10.74 -15.31 -21.33
N GLU A 136 -10.33 -15.42 -22.59
CA GLU A 136 -10.53 -16.62 -23.40
C GLU A 136 -9.89 -17.84 -22.74
N ALA A 137 -8.62 -17.75 -22.31
CA ALA A 137 -7.96 -18.84 -21.59
C ALA A 137 -8.70 -19.25 -20.30
N VAL A 138 -9.25 -18.29 -19.55
CA VAL A 138 -10.03 -18.53 -18.32
C VAL A 138 -11.42 -19.10 -18.60
N ASP A 139 -11.99 -18.85 -19.77
CA ASP A 139 -13.29 -19.39 -20.20
C ASP A 139 -13.16 -20.78 -20.83
N GLU A 140 -12.03 -21.08 -21.49
CA GLU A 140 -11.70 -22.39 -22.06
C GLU A 140 -11.18 -23.41 -21.02
N ALA A 141 -10.87 -22.96 -19.80
CA ALA A 141 -10.40 -23.85 -18.75
C ALA A 141 -11.52 -24.78 -18.24
N ASP A 142 -11.43 -26.06 -18.58
CA ASP A 142 -12.43 -27.08 -18.25
C ASP A 142 -12.32 -27.64 -16.81
N ASP A 143 -11.21 -27.38 -16.12
CA ASP A 143 -10.89 -27.97 -14.82
C ASP A 143 -10.07 -27.05 -13.90
N GLU A 144 -10.09 -27.34 -12.59
CA GLU A 144 -9.38 -26.58 -11.55
C GLU A 144 -7.85 -26.54 -11.77
N ALA A 145 -7.25 -27.60 -12.34
CA ALA A 145 -5.81 -27.62 -12.58
C ALA A 145 -5.42 -26.67 -13.72
N SER A 146 -6.24 -26.59 -14.77
CA SER A 146 -6.10 -25.61 -15.86
C SER A 146 -6.22 -24.17 -15.34
N LEU A 147 -7.22 -23.88 -14.51
CA LEU A 147 -7.38 -22.57 -13.85
C LEU A 147 -6.21 -22.22 -12.93
N THR A 148 -5.74 -23.16 -12.13
CA THR A 148 -4.57 -22.99 -11.23
C THR A 148 -3.31 -22.70 -12.04
N LYS A 149 -3.12 -23.36 -13.20
CA LYS A 149 -1.99 -23.11 -14.08
C LYS A 149 -2.01 -21.70 -14.68
N ILE A 150 -3.18 -21.23 -15.13
CA ILE A 150 -3.32 -19.85 -15.63
C ILE A 150 -2.98 -18.84 -14.53
N GLN A 151 -3.46 -19.09 -13.31
CA GLN A 151 -3.17 -18.23 -12.16
C GLN A 151 -1.67 -18.23 -11.80
N ALA A 152 -1.05 -19.40 -11.69
CA ALA A 152 0.33 -19.54 -11.23
C ALA A 152 1.35 -19.11 -12.28
N ASP A 153 1.17 -19.49 -13.55
CA ASP A 153 2.19 -19.31 -14.58
C ASP A 153 1.99 -17.99 -15.35
N GLN A 154 0.76 -17.65 -15.74
CA GLN A 154 0.55 -16.51 -16.63
C GLN A 154 0.34 -15.21 -15.86
N LEU A 155 -0.52 -15.22 -14.83
CA LEU A 155 -0.83 -14.00 -14.10
C LEU A 155 0.31 -13.53 -13.21
N GLN A 156 0.98 -14.45 -12.52
CA GLN A 156 2.12 -14.11 -11.67
C GLN A 156 3.27 -13.52 -12.50
N ASP A 157 3.67 -14.17 -13.60
CA ASP A 157 4.75 -13.69 -14.47
C ASP A 157 4.42 -12.32 -15.07
N LYS A 158 3.19 -12.12 -15.57
CA LYS A 158 2.75 -10.82 -16.10
C LYS A 158 2.74 -9.73 -15.02
N PHE A 159 2.33 -10.08 -13.80
CA PHE A 159 2.34 -9.17 -12.67
C PHE A 159 3.77 -8.77 -12.26
N GLU A 160 4.70 -9.73 -12.18
CA GLU A 160 6.12 -9.48 -11.89
C GLU A 160 6.80 -8.65 -12.98
N GLY A 161 6.46 -8.89 -14.26
CA GLY A 161 6.90 -8.08 -15.38
C GLY A 161 6.44 -6.62 -15.27
N CYS A 162 5.15 -6.40 -14.97
CA CYS A 162 4.62 -5.04 -14.77
C CYS A 162 5.19 -4.35 -13.53
N SER A 163 5.41 -5.10 -12.45
CA SER A 163 6.08 -4.61 -11.23
C SER A 163 7.49 -4.11 -11.55
N SER A 164 8.26 -4.87 -12.34
CA SER A 164 9.60 -4.47 -12.77
C SER A 164 9.60 -3.29 -13.73
N SER A 165 8.62 -3.22 -14.65
CA SER A 165 8.45 -2.06 -15.54
C SER A 165 8.06 -0.80 -14.77
N PHE A 166 7.15 -0.92 -13.80
CA PHE A 166 6.78 0.17 -12.91
C PHE A 166 7.99 0.74 -12.18
N GLU A 167 8.81 -0.13 -11.59
CA GLU A 167 10.02 0.30 -10.87
C GLU A 167 10.93 1.16 -11.72
N ARG A 168 11.27 0.68 -12.92
CA ARG A 168 12.15 1.39 -13.86
C ARG A 168 11.56 2.72 -14.29
N ALA A 169 10.29 2.71 -14.75
CA ALA A 169 9.61 3.92 -15.18
C ALA A 169 9.52 4.96 -14.06
N TYR A 170 9.29 4.52 -12.82
CA TYR A 170 9.26 5.43 -11.66
C TYR A 170 10.66 5.98 -11.31
N GLU A 171 11.72 5.18 -11.43
CA GLU A 171 13.10 5.64 -11.21
C GLU A 171 13.57 6.66 -12.26
N ASP A 172 13.07 6.54 -13.49
CA ASP A 172 13.38 7.43 -14.62
C ASP A 172 12.41 8.63 -14.72
N ASP A 173 11.51 8.83 -13.74
CA ASP A 173 10.45 9.86 -13.71
C ASP A 173 9.44 9.79 -14.89
N GLU A 174 9.33 8.63 -15.54
CA GLU A 174 8.40 8.34 -16.64
C GLU A 174 7.02 7.95 -16.11
N TYR A 175 6.33 8.91 -15.48
CA TYR A 175 5.09 8.66 -14.76
C TYR A 175 3.93 8.11 -15.62
N GLU A 176 3.88 8.42 -16.91
CA GLU A 176 2.87 7.88 -17.82
C GLU A 176 3.07 6.38 -18.06
N GLU A 177 4.32 5.94 -18.21
CA GLU A 177 4.66 4.52 -18.34
C GLU A 177 4.41 3.78 -17.02
N ALA A 178 4.80 4.38 -15.90
CA ALA A 178 4.51 3.85 -14.57
C ALA A 178 3.00 3.70 -14.34
N LEU A 179 2.19 4.68 -14.74
CA LEU A 179 0.72 4.58 -14.69
C LEU A 179 0.19 3.46 -15.59
N GLY A 180 0.76 3.27 -16.79
CA GLY A 180 0.47 2.14 -17.66
C GLY A 180 0.71 0.79 -16.99
N SER A 181 1.81 0.65 -16.24
CA SER A 181 2.11 -0.56 -15.46
C SER A 181 1.13 -0.78 -14.30
N VAL A 182 0.70 0.28 -13.62
CA VAL A 182 -0.35 0.20 -12.59
C VAL A 182 -1.68 -0.29 -13.17
N ARG A 183 -2.11 0.26 -14.32
CA ARG A 183 -3.33 -0.17 -15.01
C ARG A 183 -3.30 -1.65 -15.39
N ARG A 184 -2.15 -2.14 -15.89
CA ARG A 184 -1.93 -3.57 -16.19
C ARG A 184 -2.03 -4.45 -14.95
N MET A 185 -1.32 -4.08 -13.87
CA MET A 185 -1.38 -4.80 -12.59
C MET A 185 -2.80 -4.86 -12.01
N THR A 186 -3.57 -3.76 -12.09
CA THR A 186 -4.98 -3.73 -11.67
C THR A 186 -5.82 -4.74 -12.43
N TYR A 187 -5.62 -4.85 -13.74
CA TYR A 187 -6.33 -5.83 -14.55
C TYR A 187 -6.00 -7.27 -14.15
N TYR A 188 -4.70 -7.62 -14.06
CA TYR A 188 -4.31 -8.99 -13.71
C TYR A 188 -4.79 -9.39 -12.32
N LYS A 189 -4.81 -8.45 -11.36
CA LYS A 189 -5.39 -8.69 -10.03
C LYS A 189 -6.88 -9.03 -10.11
N ARG A 190 -7.67 -8.27 -10.89
CA ARG A 190 -9.10 -8.55 -11.11
C ARG A 190 -9.33 -9.90 -11.79
N ALA A 191 -8.54 -10.22 -12.82
CA ALA A 191 -8.62 -11.50 -13.50
C ALA A 191 -8.27 -12.68 -12.56
N GLY A 192 -7.27 -12.52 -11.70
CA GLY A 192 -6.95 -13.51 -10.67
C GLY A 192 -8.10 -13.73 -9.66
N GLU A 193 -8.78 -12.65 -9.26
CA GLU A 193 -9.98 -12.74 -8.40
C GLU A 193 -11.16 -13.42 -9.12
N GLU A 194 -11.31 -13.25 -10.43
CA GLU A 194 -12.32 -13.95 -11.24
C GLU A 194 -12.03 -15.46 -11.32
N ILE A 195 -10.76 -15.85 -11.53
CA ILE A 195 -10.33 -17.25 -11.52
C ILE A 195 -10.61 -17.89 -10.15
N LEU A 196 -10.26 -17.21 -9.05
CA LEU A 196 -10.50 -17.69 -7.68
C LEU A 196 -11.98 -17.93 -7.36
N LYS A 197 -12.91 -17.27 -8.07
CA LYS A 197 -14.36 -17.50 -7.91
C LYS A 197 -14.85 -18.71 -8.70
N LYS A 198 -14.10 -19.14 -9.72
CA LYS A 198 -14.42 -20.32 -10.56
C LYS A 198 -13.81 -21.61 -9.99
N LEU A 199 -12.73 -21.50 -9.19
CA LEU A 199 -12.18 -22.55 -8.34
C LEU A 199 -13.09 -22.84 -7.14
#